data_AF-A0A7C3LP21-F1
#
_entry.id   AF-A0A7C3LP21-F1
#
_cell.length_a   1.000
_cell.length_b   1.000
_cell.length_c   1.000
_cell.angle_alpha   90.00
_cell.angle_beta   90.00
_cell.angle_gamma   90.00
#
_symmetry.space_group_name_H-M   'P 1'
#
loop_
_entity.id
_entity.type
_entity.pdbx_description
1 polymer ?
#
loop_
_entity_poly.entity_id
_entity_poly.type
_entity_poly.pdbx_seq_one_letter_code
_entity_poly.pdbx_strand_id
1 'polypeptide(L)'
;IEPDLMTYGKIIGGGMPVGAFAGRSEIFKKLAPDGPVYQAGTLSGNPVAMAAGLAGLKLLTDDMYKHMETLAAFIVNTINQTGLSWKALHIGSIFWFYKSEHAPKKAEEISRDSMKQYALLHRHCLEKGLYLAPSGYEVGFISSPMKKDEIESFVKVVVAFLSSLK
;
A
#
# COMPACT_ATOMS: atom_id res chain seq x y z
N ILE A 1 -1.31 -19.56 -7.87
CA ILE A 1 -2.02 -19.06 -9.08
C ILE A 1 -0.95 -18.42 -9.95
N GLU A 2 -0.85 -18.79 -11.22
CA GLU A 2 0.11 -18.22 -12.17
C GLU A 2 -0.67 -17.47 -13.26
N PRO A 3 -0.57 -16.14 -13.36
CA PRO A 3 -1.25 -15.37 -14.39
C PRO A 3 -0.49 -15.40 -15.72
N ASP A 4 -1.21 -15.28 -16.84
CA ASP A 4 -0.58 -15.23 -18.17
C ASP A 4 0.20 -13.93 -18.41
N LEU A 5 -0.26 -12.84 -17.80
CA LEU A 5 0.37 -11.52 -17.81
C LEU A 5 0.36 -10.92 -16.40
N MET A 6 1.47 -10.30 -16.04
CA MET A 6 1.66 -9.53 -14.81
C MET A 6 2.00 -8.09 -15.17
N THR A 7 1.52 -7.14 -14.38
CA THR A 7 1.88 -5.74 -14.49
C THR A 7 2.53 -5.28 -13.19
N TYR A 8 3.57 -4.46 -13.32
CA TYR A 8 4.37 -3.95 -12.21
C TYR A 8 4.49 -2.44 -12.32
N GLY A 9 4.65 -1.80 -11.17
CA GLY A 9 4.91 -0.39 -11.03
C GLY A 9 5.36 -0.08 -9.61
N LYS A 10 5.21 1.17 -9.19
CA LYS A 10 5.54 1.61 -7.81
C LYS A 10 6.99 1.28 -7.45
N ILE A 11 7.21 0.33 -6.54
CA ILE A 11 8.52 0.03 -5.96
C ILE A 11 9.56 -0.45 -6.98
N ILE A 12 9.13 -0.99 -8.13
CA ILE A 12 10.05 -1.50 -9.17
C ILE A 12 10.96 -0.40 -9.75
N GLY A 13 10.55 0.87 -9.64
CA GLY A 13 11.36 2.01 -10.07
C GLY A 13 12.25 2.61 -8.99
N GLY A 14 12.22 2.10 -7.75
CA GLY A 14 13.02 2.66 -6.65
C GLY A 14 12.76 4.15 -6.38
N GLY A 15 11.52 4.60 -6.59
CA GLY A 15 11.13 6.02 -6.50
C GLY A 15 11.13 6.77 -7.84
N MET A 16 11.63 6.18 -8.92
CA MET A 16 11.57 6.73 -10.27
C MET A 16 10.37 6.21 -11.08
N PRO A 17 9.92 6.92 -12.12
CA PRO A 17 8.80 6.47 -12.97
C PRO A 17 9.17 5.21 -13.76
N VAL A 18 8.71 4.05 -13.29
CA VAL A 18 8.87 2.76 -13.96
C VAL A 18 7.57 1.99 -13.89
N GLY A 19 7.11 1.53 -15.05
CA GLY A 19 6.11 0.48 -15.20
C GLY A 19 6.72 -0.67 -16.01
N ALA A 20 6.28 -1.88 -15.76
CA ALA A 20 6.66 -3.06 -16.53
C ALA A 20 5.48 -4.00 -16.66
N PHE A 21 5.50 -4.84 -17.69
CA PHE A 21 4.63 -5.99 -17.78
C PHE A 21 5.50 -7.21 -18.09
N ALA A 22 5.11 -8.37 -17.59
CA ALA A 22 5.78 -9.65 -17.80
C ALA A 22 4.74 -10.72 -18.14
N GLY A 23 5.17 -11.82 -18.72
CA GLY A 23 4.29 -12.93 -19.04
C GLY A 23 5.00 -13.97 -19.89
N ARG A 24 4.20 -14.85 -20.50
CA ARG A 24 4.74 -15.97 -21.27
C ARG A 24 5.47 -15.48 -22.53
N SER A 25 6.53 -16.18 -22.91
CA SER A 25 7.38 -15.80 -24.04
C SER A 25 6.60 -15.71 -25.36
N GLU A 26 5.64 -16.61 -25.58
CA GLU A 26 4.78 -16.62 -26.76
C GLU A 26 3.89 -15.38 -26.90
N ILE A 27 3.54 -14.73 -25.77
CA ILE A 27 2.81 -13.47 -25.77
C ILE A 27 3.76 -12.33 -26.15
N PHE A 28 4.97 -12.32 -25.59
CA PHE A 28 5.96 -11.27 -25.87
C PHE A 28 6.49 -11.30 -27.30
N LYS A 29 6.51 -12.47 -27.96
CA LYS A 29 6.79 -12.59 -29.41
C LYS A 29 5.76 -11.87 -30.29
N LYS A 30 4.64 -11.38 -29.73
CA LYS A 30 3.68 -10.54 -30.46
C LYS A 30 4.04 -9.07 -30.45
N LEU A 31 4.94 -8.63 -29.56
CA LEU A 31 5.36 -7.23 -29.46
C LEU A 31 6.36 -6.88 -30.55
N ALA A 32 6.30 -5.65 -31.05
CA ALA A 32 7.33 -5.10 -31.91
C ALA A 32 8.70 -5.08 -31.17
N PRO A 33 9.82 -5.35 -31.87
CA PRO A 33 9.92 -5.56 -33.32
C PRO A 33 9.61 -6.99 -33.80
N ASP A 34 9.46 -7.96 -32.90
CA ASP A 34 9.31 -9.39 -33.26
C ASP A 34 7.91 -9.74 -33.80
N GLY A 35 6.90 -8.98 -33.41
CA GLY A 35 5.51 -9.20 -33.77
C GLY A 35 4.75 -7.91 -34.10
N PRO A 36 3.47 -8.04 -34.45
CA PRO A 36 2.68 -6.94 -35.03
C PRO A 36 2.17 -5.92 -33.99
N VAL A 37 2.29 -6.18 -32.69
CA VAL A 37 1.73 -5.32 -31.64
C VAL A 37 2.73 -4.23 -31.28
N TYR A 38 2.45 -3.00 -31.70
CA TYR A 38 3.32 -1.86 -31.44
C TYR A 38 3.24 -1.41 -29.97
N GLN A 39 4.40 -1.33 -29.32
CA GLN A 39 4.56 -0.73 -28.00
C GLN A 39 5.89 0.04 -28.00
N ALA A 40 5.85 1.31 -27.61
CA ALA A 40 7.03 2.15 -27.50
C ALA A 40 6.86 3.18 -26.38
N GLY A 41 7.96 3.76 -25.94
CA GLY A 41 7.97 4.90 -25.03
C GLY A 41 9.36 5.51 -24.95
N THR A 42 9.47 6.82 -25.16
CA THR A 42 10.76 7.54 -25.25
C THR A 42 11.64 7.36 -24.01
N LEU A 43 11.03 7.28 -22.83
CA LEU A 43 11.74 7.13 -21.55
C LEU A 43 11.67 5.71 -20.99
N SER A 44 11.10 4.76 -21.74
CA SER A 44 11.08 3.36 -21.35
C SER A 44 12.50 2.84 -21.24
N GLY A 45 12.86 2.29 -20.08
CA GLY A 45 14.21 1.77 -19.83
C GLY A 45 15.30 2.83 -19.70
N ASN A 46 14.97 4.10 -19.44
CA ASN A 46 15.99 5.13 -19.24
C ASN A 46 16.96 4.76 -18.10
N PRO A 47 18.28 5.04 -18.24
CA PRO A 47 19.30 4.49 -17.36
C PRO A 47 19.19 4.95 -15.90
N VAL A 48 18.65 6.16 -15.66
CA VAL A 48 18.46 6.69 -14.30
C VAL A 48 17.39 5.87 -13.57
N ALA A 49 16.25 5.64 -14.20
CA ALA A 49 15.18 4.84 -13.61
C ALA A 49 15.59 3.37 -13.45
N MET A 50 16.36 2.82 -14.40
CA MET A 50 16.88 1.44 -14.30
C MET A 50 17.89 1.28 -13.16
N ALA A 51 18.78 2.27 -12.96
CA ALA A 51 19.72 2.26 -11.85
C ALA A 51 19.02 2.33 -10.49
N ALA A 52 18.04 3.24 -10.34
CA ALA A 52 17.26 3.38 -9.11
C ALA A 52 16.44 2.13 -8.79
N GLY A 53 15.75 1.57 -9.80
CA GLY A 53 14.98 0.34 -9.66
C GLY A 53 15.86 -0.85 -9.25
N LEU A 54 16.98 -1.07 -9.95
CA LEU A 54 17.92 -2.15 -9.63
C LEU A 54 18.50 -2.01 -8.21
N ALA A 55 18.90 -0.81 -7.82
CA ALA A 55 19.40 -0.55 -6.47
C ALA A 55 18.32 -0.83 -5.42
N GLY A 56 17.11 -0.31 -5.62
CA GLY A 56 15.98 -0.52 -4.71
C GLY A 56 15.63 -2.00 -4.54
N LEU A 57 15.53 -2.76 -5.64
CA LEU A 57 15.20 -4.18 -5.61
C LEU A 57 16.29 -5.03 -4.92
N LYS A 58 17.57 -4.69 -5.10
CA LYS A 58 18.69 -5.39 -4.44
C LYS A 58 18.72 -5.21 -2.92
N LEU A 59 18.10 -4.15 -2.40
CA LEU A 59 18.01 -3.92 -0.96
C LEU A 59 16.91 -4.75 -0.30
N LEU A 60 15.93 -5.25 -1.06
CA LEU A 60 14.80 -5.98 -0.50
C LEU A 60 15.23 -7.36 -0.01
N THR A 61 14.85 -7.67 1.23
CA THR A 61 15.15 -8.96 1.89
C THR A 61 13.91 -9.50 2.58
N ASP A 62 13.85 -10.82 2.78
CA ASP A 62 12.74 -11.46 3.50
C ASP A 62 12.56 -10.91 4.91
N ASP A 63 13.66 -10.57 5.60
CA ASP A 63 13.61 -10.01 6.94
C ASP A 63 13.01 -8.60 6.97
N MET A 64 13.26 -7.79 5.93
CA MET A 64 12.57 -6.50 5.77
C MET A 64 11.07 -6.68 5.57
N TYR A 65 10.66 -7.66 4.75
CA TYR A 65 9.24 -7.94 4.55
C TYR A 65 8.57 -8.41 5.84
N LYS A 66 9.19 -9.33 6.60
CA LYS A 66 8.70 -9.80 7.90
C LYS A 66 8.62 -8.67 8.93
N HIS A 67 9.61 -7.78 8.96
CA HIS A 67 9.61 -6.60 9.83
C HIS A 67 8.41 -5.70 9.52
N MET A 68 8.23 -5.30 8.26
CA MET A 68 7.13 -4.42 7.87
C MET A 68 5.75 -5.07 8.08
N GLU A 69 5.62 -6.38 7.85
CA GLU A 69 4.39 -7.14 8.14
C GLU A 69 4.10 -7.19 9.64
N THR A 70 5.12 -7.39 10.49
CA THR A 70 4.96 -7.35 11.96
C THR A 70 4.42 -6.01 12.44
N LEU A 71 4.90 -4.91 11.85
CA LEU A 71 4.41 -3.56 12.16
C LEU A 71 2.97 -3.36 11.70
N ALA A 72 2.61 -3.81 10.49
CA ALA A 72 1.23 -3.74 9.99
C ALA A 72 0.27 -4.58 10.86
N ALA A 73 0.67 -5.79 11.23
CA ALA A 73 -0.08 -6.67 12.12
C ALA A 73 -0.30 -6.03 13.50
N PHE A 74 0.71 -5.33 14.03
CA PHE A 74 0.60 -4.61 15.30
C PHE A 74 -0.48 -3.51 15.25
N ILE A 75 -0.52 -2.71 14.17
CA ILE A 75 -1.57 -1.70 13.96
C ILE A 75 -2.95 -2.36 13.98
N VAL A 76 -3.11 -3.40 13.18
CA VAL A 76 -4.39 -4.09 12.99
C VAL A 76 -4.89 -4.72 14.29
N ASN A 77 -4.02 -5.46 14.98
CA ASN A 77 -4.39 -6.13 16.23
C ASN A 77 -4.78 -5.12 17.30
N THR A 78 -4.04 -4.02 17.43
CA THR A 78 -4.34 -3.01 18.45
C THR A 78 -5.68 -2.34 18.19
N ILE A 79 -5.99 -1.96 16.94
CA ILE A 79 -7.27 -1.33 16.59
C ILE A 79 -8.43 -2.31 16.81
N ASN A 80 -8.30 -3.55 16.35
CA ASN A 80 -9.38 -4.55 16.46
C ASN A 80 -9.66 -4.99 17.90
N GLN A 81 -8.67 -4.90 18.81
CA GLN A 81 -8.84 -5.19 20.23
C GLN A 81 -9.60 -4.10 21.01
N THR A 82 -9.81 -2.91 20.42
CA THR A 82 -10.53 -1.81 21.09
C THR A 82 -12.04 -2.01 21.19
N GLY A 83 -12.61 -2.91 20.36
CA GLY A 83 -14.06 -3.11 20.27
C GLY A 83 -14.83 -1.94 19.63
N LEU A 84 -14.13 -0.97 19.02
CA LEU A 84 -14.75 0.14 18.32
C LEU A 84 -15.42 -0.30 17.00
N SER A 85 -16.31 0.55 16.48
CA SER A 85 -16.97 0.32 15.18
C SER A 85 -16.00 0.36 13.99
N TRP A 86 -14.85 1.01 14.17
CA TRP A 86 -13.74 1.00 13.23
C TRP A 86 -12.86 -0.22 13.47
N LYS A 87 -12.56 -0.92 12.38
CA LYS A 87 -11.71 -2.10 12.32
C LYS A 87 -10.59 -1.88 11.32
N ALA A 88 -9.61 -2.77 11.34
CA ALA A 88 -8.48 -2.76 10.43
C ALA A 88 -8.18 -4.15 9.89
N LEU A 89 -7.52 -4.20 8.73
CA LEU A 89 -6.95 -5.41 8.14
C LEU A 89 -5.59 -5.10 7.52
N HIS A 90 -4.76 -6.12 7.30
CA HIS A 90 -3.51 -5.99 6.55
C HIS A 90 -3.30 -7.15 5.59
N ILE A 91 -2.49 -6.90 4.56
CA ILE A 91 -1.90 -7.92 3.68
C ILE A 91 -0.42 -7.56 3.56
N GLY A 92 0.47 -8.41 4.11
CA GLY A 92 1.88 -8.06 4.25
C GLY A 92 2.05 -6.74 5.00
N SER A 93 2.79 -5.80 4.40
CA SER A 93 3.09 -4.46 4.94
C SER A 93 2.02 -3.39 4.68
N ILE A 94 0.91 -3.75 4.04
CA ILE A 94 -0.18 -2.82 3.68
C ILE A 94 -1.30 -3.00 4.68
N PHE A 95 -1.80 -1.91 5.27
CA PHE A 95 -2.94 -1.94 6.19
C PHE A 95 -4.06 -1.01 5.72
N TRP A 96 -5.29 -1.24 6.19
CA TRP A 96 -6.42 -0.38 5.85
C TRP A 96 -7.43 -0.31 6.99
N PHE A 97 -8.07 0.85 7.16
CA PHE A 97 -9.11 1.09 8.14
C PHE A 97 -10.48 1.09 7.49
N TYR A 98 -11.43 0.41 8.09
CA TYR A 98 -12.79 0.36 7.61
C TYR A 98 -13.78 0.40 8.78
N LYS A 99 -15.01 0.84 8.50
CA LYS A 99 -16.09 0.88 9.49
C LYS A 99 -17.24 0.00 9.02
N SER A 100 -17.24 -1.24 9.47
CA SER A 100 -18.25 -2.26 9.16
C SER A 100 -18.08 -3.46 10.10
N GLU A 101 -19.13 -4.26 10.27
CA GLU A 101 -19.04 -5.53 10.99
C GLU A 101 -18.07 -6.50 10.31
N HIS A 102 -18.12 -6.56 8.98
CA HIS A 102 -17.25 -7.40 8.15
C HIS A 102 -16.39 -6.55 7.22
N ALA A 103 -15.18 -7.04 6.91
CA ALA A 103 -14.29 -6.40 5.94
C ALA A 103 -14.97 -6.33 4.56
N PRO A 104 -15.04 -5.15 3.93
CA PRO A 104 -15.58 -4.99 2.58
C PRO A 104 -14.84 -5.88 1.58
N LYS A 105 -15.59 -6.61 0.75
CA LYS A 105 -15.07 -7.46 -0.33
C LYS A 105 -15.23 -6.83 -1.72
N LYS A 106 -16.00 -5.75 -1.81
CA LYS A 106 -16.22 -4.96 -3.02
C LYS A 106 -16.37 -3.47 -2.68
N ALA A 107 -16.11 -2.60 -3.65
CA ALA A 107 -16.08 -1.16 -3.44
C ALA A 107 -17.43 -0.60 -2.95
N GLU A 108 -18.54 -1.19 -3.38
CA GLU A 108 -19.90 -0.77 -3.03
C GLU A 108 -20.24 -1.01 -1.55
N GLU A 109 -19.51 -1.90 -0.87
CA GLU A 109 -19.67 -2.16 0.56
C GLU A 109 -18.97 -1.09 1.43
N ILE A 110 -18.18 -0.20 0.83
CA ILE A 110 -17.49 0.87 1.53
C ILE A 110 -18.46 2.03 1.76
N SER A 111 -18.85 2.24 3.02
CA SER A 111 -19.74 3.33 3.41
C SER A 111 -19.15 4.70 3.06
N ARG A 112 -19.92 5.54 2.35
CA ARG A 112 -19.53 6.93 2.08
C ARG A 112 -19.48 7.78 3.34
N ASP A 113 -20.29 7.47 4.34
CA ASP A 113 -20.31 8.22 5.60
C ASP A 113 -19.10 7.90 6.47
N SER A 114 -18.59 6.67 6.43
CA SER A 114 -17.32 6.35 7.11
C SER A 114 -16.15 7.11 6.48
N MET A 115 -16.20 7.42 5.19
CA MET A 115 -15.17 8.24 4.53
C MET A 115 -15.18 9.70 5.00
N LYS A 116 -16.35 10.26 5.32
CA LYS A 116 -16.44 11.59 5.96
C LYS A 116 -15.78 11.58 7.33
N GLN A 117 -15.97 10.51 8.11
CA GLN A 117 -15.29 10.32 9.39
C GLN A 117 -13.78 10.09 9.23
N TYR A 118 -13.36 9.36 8.20
CA TYR A 118 -11.95 9.21 7.86
C TYR A 118 -11.29 10.56 7.55
N ALA A 119 -11.97 11.47 6.85
CA ALA A 119 -11.41 12.80 6.58
C ALA A 119 -11.11 13.58 7.88
N LEU A 120 -11.90 13.37 8.93
CA LEU A 120 -11.63 13.92 10.26
C LEU A 120 -10.44 13.23 10.93
N LEU A 121 -10.33 11.90 10.82
CA LEU A 121 -9.15 11.15 11.29
C LEU A 121 -7.87 11.63 10.60
N HIS A 122 -7.89 11.75 9.27
CA HIS A 122 -6.76 12.24 8.48
C HIS A 122 -6.31 13.62 8.97
N ARG A 123 -7.25 14.57 9.15
CA ARG A 123 -6.93 15.90 9.68
C ARG A 123 -6.34 15.83 11.08
N HIS A 124 -6.91 15.01 11.97
CA HIS A 124 -6.38 14.82 13.32
C HIS A 124 -4.95 14.26 13.32
N CYS A 125 -4.69 13.24 12.50
CA CYS A 125 -3.35 12.69 12.32
C CYS A 125 -2.38 13.75 11.77
N LEU A 126 -2.80 14.52 10.76
CA LEU A 126 -1.98 15.57 10.15
C LEU A 126 -1.59 16.66 11.16
N GLU A 127 -2.54 17.11 11.99
CA GLU A 127 -2.30 18.07 13.10
C GLU A 127 -1.32 17.53 14.16
N LYS A 128 -1.14 16.21 14.23
CA LYS A 128 -0.17 15.53 15.09
C LYS A 128 1.13 15.13 14.37
N GLY A 129 1.33 15.56 13.13
CA GLY A 129 2.51 15.26 12.34
C GLY A 129 2.53 13.85 11.73
N LEU A 130 1.38 13.16 11.71
CA LEU A 130 1.23 11.82 11.14
C LEU A 130 0.56 11.91 9.78
N TYR A 131 1.29 11.60 8.71
CA TYR A 131 0.78 11.71 7.34
C TYR A 131 0.18 10.38 6.87
N LEU A 132 -1.15 10.30 6.90
CA LEU A 132 -1.92 9.22 6.28
C LEU A 132 -2.29 9.58 4.84
N ALA A 133 -2.72 8.58 4.07
CA ALA A 133 -3.29 8.85 2.76
C ALA A 133 -4.51 9.81 2.89
N PRO A 134 -4.65 10.82 2.03
CA PRO A 134 -5.75 11.80 2.11
C PRO A 134 -7.08 11.25 1.56
N SER A 135 -7.31 9.94 1.68
CA SER A 135 -8.51 9.24 1.20
C SER A 135 -8.73 7.98 2.04
N GLY A 136 -9.94 7.81 2.57
CA GLY A 136 -10.31 6.60 3.31
C GLY A 136 -10.49 5.36 2.42
N TYR A 137 -10.51 5.56 1.09
CA TYR A 137 -10.47 4.48 0.11
C TYR A 137 -9.04 3.97 -0.14
N GLU A 138 -8.04 4.67 0.38
CA GLU A 138 -6.64 4.32 0.18
C GLU A 138 -6.09 3.55 1.39
N VAL A 139 -5.13 2.69 1.11
CA VAL A 139 -4.43 1.90 2.12
C VAL A 139 -3.27 2.68 2.73
N GLY A 140 -2.85 2.28 3.93
CA GLY A 140 -1.61 2.70 4.55
C GLY A 140 -0.45 1.78 4.16
N PHE A 141 0.75 2.36 4.05
CA PHE A 141 1.96 1.66 3.66
C PHE A 141 3.00 1.73 4.78
N ILE A 142 3.54 0.58 5.19
CA ILE A 142 4.72 0.52 6.05
C ILE A 142 5.97 0.51 5.17
N SER A 143 6.98 1.30 5.55
CA SER A 143 8.31 1.29 4.94
C SER A 143 9.34 0.68 5.88
N SER A 144 10.42 0.13 5.33
CA SER A 144 11.44 -0.58 6.12
C SER A 144 12.13 0.25 7.20
N PRO A 145 12.32 1.58 7.10
CA PRO A 145 12.95 2.36 8.16
C PRO A 145 12.04 2.58 9.39
N MET A 146 10.73 2.34 9.26
CA MET A 146 9.79 2.56 10.37
C MET A 146 10.08 1.61 11.53
N LYS A 147 9.95 2.12 12.75
CA LYS A 147 10.24 1.40 13.99
C LYS A 147 8.98 1.19 14.83
N LYS A 148 9.06 0.20 15.72
CA LYS A 148 7.93 -0.20 16.56
C LYS A 148 7.39 0.93 17.44
N ASP A 149 8.26 1.73 18.04
CA ASP A 149 7.91 2.87 18.89
C ASP A 149 7.19 4.00 18.13
N GLU A 150 7.57 4.24 16.87
CA GLU A 150 6.87 5.16 15.97
C GLU A 150 5.46 4.65 15.66
N ILE A 151 5.33 3.35 15.36
CA ILE A 151 4.04 2.70 15.11
C ILE A 151 3.16 2.68 16.36
N GLU A 152 3.70 2.41 17.54
CA GLU A 152 2.99 2.49 18.81
C GLU A 152 2.45 3.90 19.06
N SER A 153 3.26 4.93 18.78
CA SER A 153 2.85 6.33 18.91
C SER A 153 1.74 6.68 17.92
N PHE A 154 1.87 6.25 16.67
CA PHE A 154 0.85 6.40 15.63
C PHE A 154 -0.49 5.77 16.05
N VAL A 155 -0.47 4.52 16.48
CA VAL A 155 -1.69 3.78 16.85
C VAL A 155 -2.39 4.42 18.06
N LYS A 156 -1.64 4.93 19.04
CA LYS A 156 -2.24 5.66 20.18
C LYS A 156 -3.05 6.87 19.72
N VAL A 157 -2.53 7.65 18.76
CA VAL A 157 -3.24 8.81 18.19
C VAL A 157 -4.51 8.36 17.45
N VAL A 158 -4.41 7.32 16.62
CA VAL A 158 -5.56 6.79 15.88
C VAL A 158 -6.64 6.27 16.84
N VAL A 159 -6.29 5.45 17.82
CA VAL A 159 -7.23 4.88 18.79
C VAL A 159 -7.90 5.97 19.64
N ALA A 160 -7.15 6.97 20.08
CA ALA A 160 -7.71 8.09 20.82
C ALA A 160 -8.76 8.85 19.99
N PHE A 161 -8.48 9.11 18.71
CA PHE A 161 -9.43 9.75 17.81
C PHE A 161 -10.67 8.88 17.58
N LEU A 162 -10.50 7.62 17.21
CA LEU A 162 -11.61 6.70 16.93
C LEU A 162 -12.52 6.51 18.16
N SER A 163 -11.95 6.52 19.37
CA SER A 163 -12.71 6.45 20.63
C SER A 163 -13.57 7.69 20.88
N SER A 164 -13.22 8.84 20.28
CA SER A 164 -13.99 10.09 20.40
C SER A 164 -15.18 10.17 19.45
N LEU A 165 -15.23 9.31 18.40
CA LEU A 165 -16.28 9.30 17.37
C LEU A 165 -17.59 8.61 17.80
N LYS A 166 -17.99 8.73 19.07
CA LYS A 166 -19.23 8.14 19.60
C LYS A 166 -20.44 8.47 18.72
#